data_AF-A0A6H0HBT9-F1
#
_entry.id   AF-A0A6H0HBT9-F1
#
_cell.length_a   1.000
_cell.length_b   1.000
_cell.length_c   1.000
_cell.angle_alpha   90.00
_cell.angle_beta   90.00
_cell.angle_gamma   90.00
#
_symmetry.space_group_name_H-M   'P 1'
#
loop_
_entity.id
_entity.type
_entity.pdbx_description
1 polymer ?
#
loop_
_entity_poly.entity_id
_entity_poly.type
_entity_poly.pdbx_seq_one_letter_code
_entity_poly.pdbx_strand_id
1 'polypeptide(L)'
;MILVKNSIGTAWQINAKGKILFLKDTRVYSYAMGGSLDHLKQACIFDEVYAVIFRNFINFGNDNLVKVVKERSAKSVNFPVFKVQEIGHEYINDPLTSQHPHYY
;
A
#
# COMPACT_ATOMS: atom_id res chain seq x y z
N MET A 1 5.33 -1.81 2.15
CA MET A 1 5.27 -1.01 0.91
C MET A 1 6.59 -1.06 0.18
N ILE A 2 7.72 -1.02 0.91
CA ILE A 2 9.07 -1.16 0.34
C ILE A 2 9.19 -2.41 -0.55
N LEU A 3 8.68 -3.57 -0.12
CA LEU A 3 8.73 -4.80 -0.93
C LEU A 3 7.99 -4.66 -2.27
N VAL A 4 6.78 -4.09 -2.27
CA VAL A 4 6.00 -3.88 -3.51
C VAL A 4 6.76 -2.92 -4.43
N LYS A 5 7.28 -1.81 -3.89
CA LYS A 5 8.10 -0.86 -4.64
C LYS A 5 9.35 -1.53 -5.24
N ASN A 6 10.05 -2.34 -4.47
CA ASN A 6 11.29 -3.00 -4.91
C ASN A 6 11.04 -4.11 -5.95
N SER A 7 9.81 -4.60 -6.07
CA SER A 7 9.45 -5.58 -7.08
C SER A 7 9.31 -4.97 -8.49
N ILE A 8 9.13 -3.65 -8.59
CA ILE A 8 8.89 -2.95 -9.86
C ILE A 8 10.09 -3.14 -10.80
N GLY A 9 9.80 -3.48 -12.05
CA GLY A 9 10.81 -3.75 -13.09
C GLY A 9 11.49 -5.12 -12.99
N THR A 10 11.07 -5.99 -12.06
CA THR A 10 11.59 -7.35 -11.91
C THR A 10 10.57 -8.39 -12.36
N ALA A 11 11.00 -9.64 -12.52
CA ALA A 11 10.10 -10.78 -12.76
C ALA A 11 9.08 -11.02 -11.62
N TRP A 12 9.26 -10.36 -10.47
CA TRP A 12 8.39 -10.44 -9.30
C TRP A 12 7.46 -9.24 -9.15
N GLN A 13 7.40 -8.34 -10.13
CA GLN A 13 6.48 -7.21 -10.09
C GLN A 13 5.04 -7.70 -9.95
N ILE A 14 4.32 -7.16 -8.97
CA ILE A 14 2.91 -7.52 -8.76
C ILE A 14 2.03 -7.08 -9.93
N ASN A 15 0.98 -7.86 -10.21
CA ASN A 15 -0.11 -7.44 -11.07
C ASN A 15 -1.32 -7.01 -10.23
N ALA A 16 -1.53 -5.70 -10.09
CA ALA A 16 -2.62 -5.13 -9.31
C ALA A 16 -3.93 -4.93 -10.09
N LYS A 17 -3.96 -5.28 -11.39
CA LYS A 17 -5.12 -5.10 -12.25
C LYS A 17 -6.33 -5.90 -11.75
N GLY A 18 -7.43 -5.20 -11.52
CA GLY A 18 -8.68 -5.78 -10.99
C GLY A 18 -8.52 -6.36 -9.58
N LYS A 19 -7.54 -5.88 -8.79
CA LYS A 19 -7.30 -6.34 -7.41
C LYS A 19 -7.53 -5.22 -6.42
N ILE A 20 -7.77 -5.60 -5.16
CA ILE A 20 -7.67 -4.67 -4.03
C ILE A 20 -6.24 -4.78 -3.50
N LEU A 21 -5.52 -3.66 -3.49
CA LEU A 21 -4.13 -3.63 -3.04
C LEU A 21 -4.05 -3.25 -1.57
N PHE A 22 -3.53 -4.17 -0.76
CA PHE A 22 -3.31 -3.94 0.66
C PHE A 22 -1.87 -3.45 0.90
N LEU A 23 -1.73 -2.22 1.40
CA LEU A 23 -0.44 -1.59 1.65
C LEU A 23 -0.21 -1.41 3.14
N LYS A 24 0.82 -2.10 3.64
CA LYS A 24 1.33 -2.00 5.01
C LYS A 24 2.82 -1.71 4.97
N ASP A 25 3.29 -0.88 5.89
CA ASP A 25 4.71 -0.79 6.23
C ASP A 25 4.88 -0.47 7.71
N THR A 26 6.04 -0.81 8.26
CA THR A 26 6.40 -0.55 9.65
C THR A 26 7.68 0.24 9.69
N ARG A 27 7.79 1.17 10.65
CA ARG A 27 9.00 1.96 10.90
C ARG A 27 9.43 2.81 9.69
N VAL A 28 8.47 3.46 9.02
CA VAL A 28 8.71 4.28 7.83
C VAL A 28 8.47 5.75 8.13
N TYR A 29 9.42 6.62 7.74
CA TYR A 29 9.25 8.07 7.76
C TYR A 29 8.20 8.54 6.72
N SER A 30 7.46 9.59 7.05
CA SER A 30 6.42 10.15 6.16
C SER A 30 6.91 10.50 4.74
N TYR A 31 8.12 11.05 4.60
CA TYR A 31 8.69 11.36 3.28
C TYR A 31 8.96 10.09 2.45
N ALA A 32 9.43 9.02 3.08
CA ALA A 32 9.72 7.75 2.42
C ALA A 32 8.42 7.03 2.00
N MET A 33 7.38 7.15 2.83
CA MET A 33 6.02 6.70 2.48
C MET A 33 5.51 7.45 1.25
N GLY A 34 5.58 8.79 1.25
CA GLY A 34 5.14 9.62 0.12
C GLY A 34 5.87 9.25 -1.17
N GLY A 35 7.20 9.17 -1.13
CA GLY A 35 8.00 8.76 -2.29
C GLY A 35 7.70 7.34 -2.77
N SER A 36 7.28 6.43 -1.90
CA SER A 36 6.88 5.08 -2.31
C SER A 36 5.51 5.06 -3.00
N LEU A 37 4.56 5.87 -2.54
CA LEU A 37 3.24 6.03 -3.17
C LEU A 37 3.36 6.68 -4.54
N ASP A 38 4.15 7.75 -4.64
CA ASP A 38 4.39 8.45 -5.89
C ASP A 38 5.09 7.52 -6.90
N HIS A 39 6.02 6.67 -6.46
CA HIS A 39 6.66 5.66 -7.32
C HIS A 39 5.64 4.63 -7.84
N LEU A 40 4.80 4.06 -6.97
CA LEU A 40 3.76 3.10 -7.39
C LEU A 40 2.81 3.70 -8.42
N LYS A 41 2.45 4.99 -8.24
CA LYS A 41 1.64 5.73 -9.21
C LYS A 41 2.35 5.93 -10.54
N GLN A 42 3.61 6.40 -10.53
CA GLN A 42 4.40 6.65 -11.74
C GLN A 42 4.74 5.37 -12.51
N ALA A 43 4.84 4.24 -11.82
CA ALA A 43 5.03 2.93 -12.42
C ALA A 43 3.73 2.27 -12.90
N CYS A 44 2.62 3.02 -12.93
CA CYS A 44 1.29 2.55 -13.38
C CYS A 44 0.72 1.36 -12.59
N ILE A 45 1.22 1.08 -11.38
CA ILE A 45 0.70 -0.01 -10.53
C ILE A 45 -0.74 0.28 -10.10
N PHE A 46 -1.13 1.55 -10.06
CA PHE A 46 -2.44 2.01 -9.62
C PHE A 46 -3.49 2.17 -10.74
N ASP A 47 -3.11 2.02 -12.01
CA ASP A 47 -3.98 2.38 -13.14
C ASP A 47 -5.26 1.53 -13.21
N GLU A 48 -5.19 0.28 -12.76
CA GLU A 48 -6.31 -0.67 -12.82
C GLU A 48 -6.61 -1.35 -11.48
N VAL A 49 -6.23 -0.73 -10.35
CA VAL A 49 -6.57 -1.26 -9.02
C VAL A 49 -8.04 -0.97 -8.69
N TYR A 50 -8.76 -1.92 -8.08
CA TYR A 50 -10.14 -1.68 -7.64
C TYR A 50 -10.22 -0.78 -6.42
N ALA A 51 -9.28 -0.93 -5.48
CA ALA A 51 -9.16 -0.09 -4.29
C ALA A 51 -7.78 -0.27 -3.66
N VAL A 52 -7.37 0.71 -2.85
CA VAL A 52 -6.19 0.58 -1.96
C VAL A 52 -6.65 0.60 -0.52
N ILE A 53 -6.14 -0.33 0.28
CA ILE A 53 -6.35 -0.35 1.72
C ILE A 53 -5.03 -0.02 2.41
N PHE A 54 -5.00 1.11 3.11
CA PHE A 54 -3.91 1.46 4.00
C PHE A 54 -4.16 0.90 5.39
N ARG A 55 -3.22 0.08 5.87
CA ARG A 55 -3.19 -0.25 7.28
C ARG A 55 -2.62 0.90 8.12
N ASN A 56 -2.82 0.88 9.44
CA ASN A 56 -2.03 1.66 10.36
C ASN A 56 -0.52 1.46 10.13
N PHE A 57 0.20 2.57 9.96
CA PHE A 57 1.64 2.57 9.76
C PHE A 57 2.25 2.82 11.12
N ILE A 58 3.12 1.92 11.58
CA ILE A 58 3.98 2.22 12.73
C ILE A 58 5.02 3.20 12.20
N ASN A 59 4.92 4.45 12.60
CA ASN A 59 5.73 5.55 12.06
C ASN A 59 7.01 5.75 12.89
N PHE A 60 8.10 6.14 12.24
CA PHE A 60 9.21 6.82 12.91
C PHE A 60 9.07 8.31 12.59
N GLY A 61 8.49 9.09 13.51
CA GLY A 61 8.41 10.55 13.36
C GLY A 61 7.02 11.12 13.63
N ASN A 62 6.58 12.06 12.79
CA ASN A 62 5.39 12.87 13.04
C ASN A 62 4.14 12.26 12.38
N ASP A 63 3.18 11.84 13.20
CA ASP A 63 1.93 11.20 12.75
C ASP A 63 1.03 12.14 11.94
N ASN A 64 1.09 13.46 12.18
CA ASN A 64 0.36 14.43 11.37
C ASN A 64 0.86 14.43 9.93
N LEU A 65 2.16 14.26 9.70
CA LEU A 65 2.70 14.19 8.35
C LEU A 65 2.28 12.91 7.62
N VAL A 66 2.20 11.78 8.34
CA VAL A 66 1.66 10.53 7.78
C VAL A 66 0.21 10.69 7.37
N LYS A 67 -0.61 11.38 8.19
CA LYS A 67 -1.99 11.70 7.85
C LYS A 67 -2.08 12.54 6.56
N VAL A 68 -1.28 13.60 6.46
CA VAL A 68 -1.20 14.47 5.28
C VAL A 68 -0.79 13.69 4.03
N VAL A 69 0.23 12.83 4.11
CA VAL A 69 0.69 12.01 2.98
C VAL A 69 -0.42 11.05 2.52
N LYS A 70 -1.10 10.37 3.44
CA LYS A 70 -2.24 9.50 3.11
C LYS A 70 -3.37 10.26 2.43
N GLU A 71 -3.74 11.42 2.95
CA GLU A 71 -4.82 12.24 2.40
C GLU A 71 -4.47 12.81 1.02
N ARG A 72 -3.25 13.31 0.85
CA ARG A 72 -2.75 13.77 -0.46
C ARG A 72 -2.77 12.64 -1.48
N SER A 73 -2.27 11.46 -1.11
CA SER A 73 -2.24 10.30 -1.99
C SER A 73 -3.66 9.86 -2.39
N ALA A 74 -4.58 9.77 -1.43
CA ALA A 74 -5.97 9.40 -1.69
C ALA A 74 -6.69 10.40 -2.62
N LYS A 75 -6.43 11.71 -2.47
CA LYS A 75 -6.98 12.75 -3.36
C LYS A 75 -6.39 12.72 -4.77
N SER A 76 -5.28 12.02 -4.98
CA SER A 76 -4.56 12.01 -6.26
C SER A 76 -4.91 10.84 -7.17
N VAL A 77 -5.82 9.96 -6.74
CA VAL A 77 -6.21 8.72 -7.43
C VAL A 77 -7.73 8.66 -7.63
N ASN A 78 -8.16 7.88 -8.62
CA ASN A 78 -9.57 7.79 -9.03
C ASN A 78 -10.29 6.52 -8.52
N PHE A 79 -9.68 5.79 -7.58
CA PHE A 79 -10.25 4.61 -6.95
C PHE A 79 -10.43 4.82 -5.44
N PRO A 80 -11.33 4.06 -4.79
CA PRO A 80 -11.50 4.11 -3.35
C PRO A 80 -10.22 3.80 -2.57
N VAL A 81 -9.94 4.63 -1.56
CA VAL A 81 -8.84 4.42 -0.61
C VAL A 81 -9.41 4.29 0.80
N PHE A 82 -9.17 3.14 1.43
CA PHE A 82 -9.64 2.85 2.78
C PHE A 82 -8.50 2.89 3.80
N LYS A 83 -8.83 3.13 5.06
CA LYS A 83 -7.92 3.00 6.21
C LYS A 83 -8.47 1.96 7.17
N VAL A 84 -7.64 1.00 7.57
CA VAL A 84 -8.02 -0.04 8.54
C VAL A 84 -7.07 0.01 9.74
N GLN A 85 -7.65 0.01 10.95
CA GLN A 85 -6.92 0.15 12.20
C GLN A 85 -6.40 -1.20 12.72
N GLU A 86 -7.08 -2.32 12.47
CA GLU A 86 -6.91 -3.59 13.21
C GLU A 86 -6.54 -4.85 12.36
N ILE A 87 -5.43 -4.85 11.59
CA ILE A 87 -4.95 -6.11 10.95
C ILE A 87 -3.42 -6.35 11.04
N GLY A 88 -2.92 -6.88 12.17
CA GLY A 88 -1.60 -7.53 12.25
C GLY A 88 -0.36 -6.70 12.62
N HIS A 89 -0.08 -6.55 13.92
CA HIS A 89 1.21 -6.28 14.61
C HIS A 89 0.99 -5.95 16.11
N GLU A 90 -0.24 -6.12 16.59
CA GLU A 90 -0.52 -6.48 17.98
C GLU A 90 -0.82 -7.99 18.03
N TYR A 91 -1.16 -8.56 19.19
CA TYR A 91 -1.33 -10.00 19.45
C TYR A 91 -2.31 -10.73 18.48
N ILE A 92 -3.05 -9.99 17.66
CA ILE A 92 -3.99 -10.48 16.65
C ILE A 92 -3.45 -10.15 15.24
N ASN A 93 -3.20 -11.21 14.46
CA ASN A 93 -2.83 -11.16 13.06
C ASN A 93 -3.83 -11.97 12.24
N ASP A 94 -4.89 -11.34 11.77
CA ASP A 94 -5.85 -12.00 10.88
C ASP A 94 -5.19 -12.18 9.50
N PRO A 95 -4.97 -13.43 9.06
CA PRO A 95 -4.34 -13.69 7.78
C PRO A 95 -5.27 -13.24 6.66
N LEU A 96 -4.82 -12.25 5.88
CA LEU A 96 -5.45 -11.93 4.61
C LEU A 96 -4.99 -12.96 3.58
N THR A 97 -5.94 -13.71 3.03
CA THR A 97 -5.66 -14.64 1.92
C THR A 97 -5.37 -13.86 0.65
N SER A 98 -4.16 -14.00 0.12
CA SER A 98 -3.81 -13.50 -1.22
C SER A 98 -4.47 -14.39 -2.27
N GLN A 99 -5.34 -13.83 -3.10
CA GLN A 99 -6.01 -14.53 -4.18
C GLN A 99 -5.06 -14.62 -5.40
N HIS A 100 -4.23 -15.67 -5.44
CA HIS A 100 -3.51 -16.09 -6.64
C HIS A 100 -4.26 -17.28 -7.27
N PRO A 101 -4.80 -17.17 -8.49
CA PRO A 101 -5.29 -18.36 -9.19
C PRO A 101 -4.09 -19.24 -9.54
N HIS A 102 -4.09 -20.46 -9.04
CA HIS A 102 -3.19 -21.51 -9.49
C HIS A 102 -3.70 -21.99 -10.86
N TYR A 103 -3.00 -21.59 -11.93
CA TYR A 103 -3.13 -22.29 -13.20
C TYR A 103 -2.07 -23.40 -13.19
N TYR A 104 -2.54 -24.66 -13.14
CA TYR A 104 -1.73 -25.85 -13.41
C TYR A 104 -1.61 -26.08 -14.92
#